data_AF-A0A920LN25-F1
#
_entry.id   AF-A0A920LN25-F1
#
_cell.length_a   1.000
_cell.length_b   1.000
_cell.length_c   1.000
_cell.angle_alpha   90.00
_cell.angle_beta   90.00
_cell.angle_gamma   90.00
#
_symmetry.space_group_name_H-M   'P 1'
#
loop_
_entity.id
_entity.type
_entity.pdbx_description
1 polymer ?
#
loop_
_entity_poly.entity_id
_entity_poly.type
_entity_poly.pdbx_seq_one_letter_code
_entity_poly.pdbx_strand_id
1 'polypeptide(L)'
;MKVRNLVGSSEEQTITELTVEEQSTGELSIGLGYSSLEQTSLAFGIDERNFLGTGRALSLSFELSQKRSNFRLGVAEPYLFGRNLTGRAACSMTR
;
A
#
# COMPACT_ATOMS: atom_id res chain seq x y z
N MET A 1 -1.57 -7.01 19.42
CA MET A 1 -2.83 -6.35 19.81
C MET A 1 -3.21 -6.78 21.20
N LYS A 2 -3.31 -5.83 22.15
CA LYS A 2 -3.69 -6.09 23.54
C LYS A 2 -4.96 -5.30 23.85
N VAL A 3 -5.96 -5.99 24.40
CA VAL A 3 -7.24 -5.38 24.79
C VAL A 3 -7.31 -5.35 26.31
N ARG A 4 -7.62 -4.19 26.89
CA ARG A 4 -7.90 -4.04 28.32
C ARG A 4 -9.27 -3.39 28.48
N ASN A 5 -10.09 -3.92 29.37
CA ASN A 5 -11.37 -3.32 29.74
C ASN A 5 -11.23 -2.75 31.16
N LEU A 6 -11.51 -1.46 31.31
CA LEU A 6 -11.49 -0.74 32.57
C LEU A 6 -12.92 -0.35 32.93
N VAL A 7 -13.24 -0.28 34.23
CA VAL A 7 -14.54 0.22 34.70
C VAL A 7 -14.66 1.71 34.33
N GLY A 8 -15.77 2.08 33.73
CA GLY A 8 -16.08 3.46 33.35
C GLY A 8 -16.61 4.29 34.53
N SER A 9 -16.98 5.54 34.26
CA SER A 9 -17.38 6.48 35.32
C SER A 9 -18.73 6.17 35.98
N SER A 10 -19.51 5.24 35.44
CA SER A 10 -20.77 4.71 35.99
C SER A 10 -20.83 3.19 35.80
N GLU A 11 -21.66 2.48 36.56
CA GLU A 11 -21.75 1.01 36.55
C GLU A 11 -22.14 0.43 35.17
N GLU A 12 -22.75 1.23 34.30
CA GLU A 12 -23.12 0.83 32.93
C GLU A 12 -22.04 1.14 31.88
N GLN A 13 -20.92 1.75 32.28
CA GLN A 13 -19.85 2.15 31.36
C GLN A 13 -18.62 1.26 31.52
N THR A 14 -18.05 0.85 30.39
CA THR A 14 -16.76 0.15 30.32
C THR A 14 -15.88 0.86 29.31
N ILE A 15 -14.62 1.11 29.67
CA ILE A 15 -13.62 1.72 28.80
C ILE A 15 -12.79 0.59 28.21
N THR A 16 -12.84 0.41 26.90
CA THR A 16 -12.00 -0.55 26.18
C THR A 16 -10.77 0.15 25.63
N GLU A 17 -9.61 -0.13 26.21
CA GLU A 17 -8.31 0.27 25.67
C GLU A 17 -7.79 -0.79 24.70
N LEU A 18 -7.43 -0.33 23.50
CA LEU A 18 -6.81 -1.14 22.45
C LEU A 18 -5.39 -0.64 22.24
N THR A 19 -4.40 -1.47 22.58
CA THR A 19 -3.01 -1.21 22.24
C THR A 19 -2.66 -1.98 20.96
N VAL A 20 -2.30 -1.22 19.93
CA VAL A 20 -1.81 -1.74 18.64
C VAL A 20 -0.30 -1.51 18.54
N GLU A 21 0.41 -2.50 17.99
CA GLU A 21 1.78 -2.34 17.55
C GLU A 21 1.74 -2.16 16.04
N GLU A 22 2.21 -1.01 15.55
CA GLU A 22 2.23 -0.73 14.12
C GLU A 22 3.31 -1.58 13.43
N GLN A 23 2.98 -2.14 12.27
CA GLN A 23 3.93 -2.85 11.42
C GLN A 23 4.35 -1.94 10.26
N SER A 24 5.59 -2.13 9.77
CA SER A 24 6.04 -1.45 8.56
C SER A 24 5.16 -1.85 7.38
N THR A 25 4.48 -0.88 6.78
CA THR A 25 3.55 -1.09 5.65
C THR A 25 4.19 -0.90 4.28
N GLY A 26 5.45 -0.48 4.24
CA GLY A 26 6.25 -0.33 3.03
C GLY A 26 6.84 -1.67 2.56
N GLU A 27 6.73 -1.92 1.26
CA GLU A 27 7.20 -3.11 0.57
C GLU A 27 8.14 -2.69 -0.57
N LEU A 28 9.30 -3.34 -0.64
CA LEU A 28 10.27 -3.17 -1.71
C LEU A 28 10.36 -4.48 -2.49
N SER A 29 10.13 -4.43 -3.79
CA SER A 29 10.22 -5.58 -4.68
C SER A 29 11.28 -5.36 -5.75
N ILE A 30 12.09 -6.39 -6.01
CA ILE A 30 13.08 -6.40 -7.08
C ILE A 30 12.96 -7.75 -7.78
N GLY A 31 12.85 -7.72 -9.11
CA GLY A 31 12.66 -8.91 -9.93
C GLY A 31 13.57 -8.90 -11.15
N LEU A 32 13.98 -10.09 -11.59
CA LEU A 32 14.64 -10.31 -12.86
C LEU A 32 13.92 -11.43 -13.62
N GLY A 33 13.78 -11.26 -14.92
CA GLY A 33 13.07 -12.20 -15.80
C GLY A 33 13.80 -12.38 -17.12
N TYR A 34 13.52 -13.50 -17.79
CA TYR A 34 13.98 -13.75 -19.15
C TYR A 34 12.84 -14.38 -19.95
N SER A 35 12.59 -13.85 -21.15
CA SER A 35 11.55 -14.34 -22.06
C SER A 35 12.06 -14.35 -23.48
N SER A 36 11.70 -15.34 -24.30
CA SER A 36 12.05 -15.34 -25.73
C SER A 36 11.49 -14.14 -26.49
N LEU A 37 10.41 -13.53 -25.99
CA LEU A 37 9.76 -12.37 -26.59
C LEU A 37 10.41 -11.04 -26.19
N GLU A 38 10.53 -10.78 -24.88
CA GLU A 38 11.01 -9.50 -24.31
C GLU A 38 12.51 -9.53 -23.95
N GLN A 39 13.16 -10.69 -24.13
CA GLN A 39 14.51 -11.01 -23.67
C GLN A 39 14.65 -10.83 -22.16
N THR A 40 15.77 -10.28 -21.70
CA THR A 40 16.00 -9.99 -20.28
C THR A 40 15.15 -8.82 -19.82
N SER A 41 14.56 -8.96 -18.64
CA SER A 41 13.73 -7.97 -17.95
C SER A 41 14.21 -7.78 -16.51
N LEU A 42 14.16 -6.54 -16.04
CA LEU A 42 14.43 -6.12 -14.68
C LEU A 42 13.22 -5.34 -14.18
N ALA A 43 12.75 -5.67 -12.99
CA ALA A 43 11.61 -5.02 -12.35
C ALA A 43 12.03 -4.49 -10.98
N PHE A 44 11.54 -3.32 -10.66
CA PHE A 44 11.71 -2.68 -9.37
C PHE A 44 10.38 -2.06 -8.96
N GLY A 45 9.94 -2.29 -7.73
CA GLY A 45 8.67 -1.81 -7.21
C GLY A 45 8.80 -1.35 -5.77
N ILE A 46 8.11 -0.27 -5.44
CA ILE A 46 7.93 0.24 -4.09
C ILE A 46 6.43 0.41 -3.87
N ASP A 47 5.90 -0.21 -2.84
CA ASP A 47 4.50 -0.12 -2.46
C ASP A 47 4.38 0.27 -0.98
N GLU A 48 3.63 1.32 -0.69
CA GLU A 48 3.37 1.81 0.65
C GLU A 48 1.87 1.74 0.92
N ARG A 49 1.42 0.92 1.86
CA ARG A 49 -0.03 0.69 2.09
C ARG A 49 -0.66 1.70 3.05
N ASN A 50 0.14 2.39 3.85
CA ASN A 50 -0.33 3.38 4.82
C ASN A 50 0.54 4.64 4.78
N PHE A 51 0.53 5.32 3.63
CA PHE A 51 1.36 6.49 3.40
C PHE A 51 1.09 7.56 4.48
N LEU A 52 2.11 7.89 5.27
CA LEU A 52 2.05 8.86 6.37
C LEU A 52 0.97 8.58 7.43
N GLY A 53 0.53 7.34 7.60
CA GLY A 53 -0.55 7.01 8.55
C GLY A 53 -1.95 7.41 8.10
N THR A 54 -2.12 7.84 6.83
CA THR A 54 -3.40 8.32 6.30
C THR A 54 -4.33 7.21 5.77
N GLY A 55 -3.87 5.96 5.74
CA GLY A 55 -4.57 4.82 5.15
C GLY A 55 -4.55 4.80 3.61
N ARG A 56 -3.84 5.74 2.98
CA ARG A 56 -3.70 5.82 1.51
C ARG A 56 -2.57 4.89 1.05
N ALA A 57 -2.79 4.22 -0.07
CA ALA A 57 -1.76 3.40 -0.70
C ALA A 57 -1.06 4.17 -1.83
N LEU A 58 0.26 4.06 -1.89
CA LEU A 58 1.11 4.63 -2.94
C LEU A 58 1.92 3.50 -3.56
N SER A 59 1.93 3.41 -4.88
CA SER A 59 2.64 2.39 -5.64
C SER A 59 3.51 3.03 -6.71
N LEU A 60 4.78 2.65 -6.77
CA LEU A 60 5.73 3.05 -7.79
C LEU A 60 6.36 1.79 -8.36
N SER A 61 6.27 1.58 -9.67
CA SER A 61 6.93 0.46 -10.32
C SER A 61 7.64 0.90 -11.59
N PHE A 62 8.79 0.28 -11.81
CA PHE A 62 9.63 0.50 -12.96
C PHE A 62 10.10 -0.85 -13.49
N GLU A 63 9.97 -1.02 -14.79
CA GLU A 63 10.30 -2.26 -15.49
C GLU A 63 11.14 -1.90 -16.72
N LEU A 64 12.28 -2.55 -16.85
CA LEU A 64 13.23 -2.40 -17.95
C LEU A 64 13.41 -3.76 -18.61
N SER A 65 12.97 -3.88 -19.84
CA SER A 65 13.21 -5.03 -20.70
C SER A 65 14.02 -4.58 -21.92
N GLN A 66 14.70 -5.50 -22.60
CA GLN A 66 15.48 -5.15 -23.79
C GLN A 66 14.63 -4.51 -24.91
N LYS A 67 13.32 -4.77 -24.92
CA LYS A 67 12.40 -4.24 -25.93
C LYS A 67 11.46 -3.14 -25.42
N ARG A 68 11.32 -2.99 -24.10
CA ARG A 68 10.27 -2.17 -23.50
C ARG A 68 10.73 -1.59 -22.18
N SER A 69 10.38 -0.35 -21.91
CA SER A 69 10.44 0.22 -20.57
C SER A 69 9.04 0.60 -20.11
N ASN A 70 8.68 0.18 -18.90
CA ASN A 70 7.41 0.52 -18.27
C ASN A 70 7.66 1.29 -16.99
N PHE A 71 6.91 2.36 -16.80
CA PHE A 71 6.90 3.13 -15.58
C PHE A 71 5.45 3.29 -15.14
N ARG A 72 5.14 2.94 -13.90
CA ARG A 72 3.81 3.14 -13.33
C ARG A 72 3.91 3.84 -11.98
N LEU A 73 3.08 4.85 -11.81
CA LEU A 73 2.85 5.52 -10.54
C LEU A 73 1.35 5.44 -10.23
N GLY A 74 1.01 5.08 -9.01
CA GLY A 74 -0.37 4.92 -8.57
C GLY A 74 -0.59 5.40 -7.15
N VAL A 75 -1.78 5.93 -6.91
CA VAL A 75 -2.29 6.26 -5.58
C VAL A 75 -3.71 5.71 -5.44
N ALA A 76 -4.01 5.15 -4.28
CA ALA A 76 -5.34 4.65 -3.94
C ALA A 76 -5.78 5.18 -2.58
N GLU A 77 -7.03 5.65 -2.52
CA GLU A 77 -7.69 6.12 -1.32
C GLU A 77 -8.90 5.23 -1.05
N PRO A 78 -8.90 4.42 0.03
CA PRO A 78 -9.99 3.48 0.32
C PRO A 78 -11.26 4.16 0.87
N TYR A 79 -11.14 5.36 1.44
CA TYR A 79 -12.24 6.11 2.05
C TYR A 79 -12.51 7.45 1.36
N LEU A 80 -12.79 7.43 0.05
CA LEU A 80 -13.06 8.64 -0.71
C LEU A 80 -14.31 9.35 -0.18
N PHE A 81 -14.19 10.66 0.09
CA PHE A 81 -15.25 11.49 0.69
C PHE A 81 -15.78 10.98 2.04
N GLY A 82 -14.96 10.25 2.81
CA GLY A 82 -15.37 9.68 4.11
C GLY A 82 -16.39 8.53 3.97
N ARG A 83 -16.53 7.96 2.78
CA ARG A 83 -17.38 6.80 2.50
C ARG A 83 -16.50 5.62 2.14
N ASN A 84 -17.00 4.40 2.29
CA ASN A 84 -16.32 3.19 1.83
C ASN A 84 -16.37 3.11 0.30
N LEU A 85 -15.63 4.01 -0.34
CA LEU A 85 -15.50 4.17 -1.78
C LEU A 85 -14.01 4.27 -2.09
N THR A 86 -13.50 3.30 -2.82
CA THR A 86 -12.08 3.29 -3.21
C THR A 86 -11.87 4.13 -4.46
N GLY A 87 -11.23 5.29 -4.30
CA GLY A 87 -10.73 6.10 -5.40
C GLY A 87 -9.31 5.66 -5.79
N ARG A 88 -9.03 5.54 -7.09
CA ARG A 88 -7.67 5.22 -7.59
C ARG A 88 -7.30 6.17 -8.71
N ALA A 89 -6.08 6.67 -8.68
CA ALA A 89 -5.46 7.39 -9.78
C ALA A 89 -4.14 6.69 -10.12
N ALA A 90 -3.95 6.37 -11.39
CA ALA A 90 -2.72 5.73 -11.85
C ALA A 90 -2.28 6.34 -13.18
N CYS A 91 -0.97 6.48 -13.34
CA CYS A 91 -0.32 6.86 -14.57
C CYS A 91 0.63 5.74 -14.97
N SER A 92 0.51 5.24 -16.20
CA SER A 92 1.40 4.25 -16.76
C SER A 92 1.98 4.76 -18.07
N MET A 93 3.29 4.77 -18.17
CA MET A 93 4.02 5.11 -19.39
C MET A 93 4.78 3.88 -19.88
N THR A 94 4.62 3.56 -21.15
CA THR A 94 5.34 2.46 -21.79
C THR A 94 6.05 2.99 -23.02
N ARG A 95 7.34 2.68 -23.12
CA ARG A 95 8.18 2.99 -24.27
C ARG A 95 8.74 1.71 -24.86
#